data_AF-A0A1X1QI30-F1
#
_entry.id   AF-A0A1X1QI30-F1
#
_cell.length_a   1.000
_cell.length_b   1.000
_cell.length_c   1.000
_cell.angle_alpha   90.00
_cell.angle_beta   90.00
_cell.angle_gamma   90.00
#
_symmetry.space_group_name_H-M   'P 1'
#
loop_
_entity.id
_entity.type
_entity.pdbx_description
1 polymer ?
#
loop_
_entity_poly.entity_id
_entity_poly.type
_entity_poly.pdbx_seq_one_letter_code
_entity_poly.pdbx_strand_id
1 'polypeptide(L)' 'MLAALKAPVELKGHVRGALRNGCTKEEIRETPLHSTVYCGAPATQEAFRAAREILDNWEGKPVP' A
#
# COMPACT_ATOMS: atom_id res chain seq x y z
N MET A 1 -7.59 9.21 -2.42
CA MET A 1 -6.88 7.94 -2.65
C MET A 1 -5.43 8.24 -3.02
N LEU A 2 -4.43 7.86 -2.21
CA LEU A 2 -3.02 8.21 -2.46
C LEU A 2 -2.48 7.63 -3.78
N ALA A 3 -2.98 6.46 -4.20
CA ALA A 3 -2.68 5.88 -5.50
C ALA A 3 -3.11 6.81 -6.66
N ALA A 4 -4.32 7.39 -6.60
CA ALA A 4 -4.81 8.33 -7.60
C ALA A 4 -3.99 9.64 -7.67
N LEU A 5 -3.48 10.08 -6.52
CA LEU A 5 -2.67 11.29 -6.39
C LEU A 5 -1.21 11.08 -6.80
N LYS A 6 -0.79 9.85 -7.12
CA LYS A 6 0.62 9.50 -7.40
C LYS A 6 1.54 9.99 -6.28
N ALA A 7 1.14 9.68 -5.05
CA ALA A 7 1.83 10.09 -3.81
C ALA A 7 2.50 8.87 -3.14
N PRO A 8 3.57 8.29 -3.74
CA PRO A 8 4.16 7.03 -3.27
C PRO A 8 4.86 7.15 -1.91
N VAL A 9 5.38 8.33 -1.57
CA VAL A 9 6.08 8.57 -0.28
C VAL A 9 5.09 8.49 0.87
N GLU A 10 3.96 9.17 0.75
CA GLU A 10 2.86 9.16 1.71
C GLU A 10 2.23 7.77 1.79
N LEU A 11 2.02 7.11 0.63
CA LEU A 11 1.46 5.77 0.57
C LEU A 11 2.27 4.77 1.41
N LYS A 12 3.60 4.81 1.37
CA LYS A 12 4.47 3.97 2.22
C LYS A 12 4.20 4.17 3.72
N GLY A 13 3.99 5.41 4.14
CA GLY A 13 3.61 5.73 5.52
C GLY A 13 2.29 5.08 5.92
N HIS A 14 1.28 5.20 5.06
CA HIS A 14 -0.04 4.59 5.28
C HIS A 14 -0.02 3.06 5.24
N VAL A 15 0.78 2.43 4.39
CA VAL A 15 0.95 0.97 4.36
C VAL A 15 1.55 0.47 5.68
N ARG A 16 2.58 1.15 6.21
CA ARG A 16 3.15 0.82 7.52
C ARG A 16 2.14 1.02 8.66
N GLY A 17 1.35 2.08 8.60
CA GLY A 17 0.27 2.33 9.54
C GLY A 17 -0.81 1.24 9.49
N ALA A 18 -1.24 0.83 8.30
CA ALA A 18 -2.21 -0.24 8.11
C ALA A 18 -1.74 -1.57 8.70
N LEU A 19 -0.49 -1.96 8.43
CA LEU A 19 0.12 -3.17 9.02
C LEU A 19 0.15 -3.12 10.56
N ARG A 20 0.49 -1.96 11.15
CA ARG A 20 0.45 -1.75 12.60
C ARG A 20 -0.97 -1.78 13.18
N ASN A 21 -1.98 -1.49 12.37
CA ASN A 21 -3.37 -1.54 12.77
C ASN A 21 -4.02 -2.91 12.51
N GLY A 22 -3.21 -3.93 12.15
CA GLY A 22 -3.68 -5.29 11.97
C GLY A 22 -4.13 -5.65 10.56
N CYS A 23 -4.01 -4.75 9.58
CA CYS A 23 -4.26 -5.13 8.18
C CYS A 23 -3.23 -6.16 7.72
N THR A 24 -3.70 -7.17 7.00
CA THR A 24 -2.88 -8.21 6.38
C THR A 24 -2.17 -7.69 5.13
N LYS A 25 -1.11 -8.39 4.71
CA LYS A 25 -0.40 -8.06 3.46
C LYS A 25 -1.32 -8.23 2.24
N GLU A 26 -2.26 -9.17 2.32
CA GLU A 26 -3.26 -9.48 1.30
C GLU A 26 -4.26 -8.32 1.16
N GLU A 27 -4.89 -7.88 2.25
CA GLU A 27 -5.81 -6.72 2.23
C GLU A 27 -5.14 -5.46 1.66
N ILE A 28 -3.87 -5.23 2.00
CA ILE A 28 -3.11 -4.11 1.45
C ILE A 28 -2.92 -4.24 -0.05
N ARG A 29 -2.64 -5.43 -0.59
CA ARG A 29 -2.47 -5.65 -2.05
C ARG A 29 -3.77 -5.46 -2.83
N GLU A 30 -4.90 -5.81 -2.25
CA GLU A 30 -6.20 -5.64 -2.89
C GLU A 30 -6.58 -4.15 -3.08
N THR A 31 -6.10 -3.26 -2.21
CA THR A 31 -6.45 -1.82 -2.31
C THR A 31 -5.87 -1.12 -3.56
N PRO A 32 -4.58 -1.25 -3.95
CA PRO A 32 -4.11 -0.82 -5.26
C PRO A 32 -4.77 -1.58 -6.40
N LEU A 33 -5.05 -2.88 -6.26
CA LEU A 33 -5.70 -3.65 -7.33
C LEU A 33 -7.06 -3.05 -7.70
N HIS A 34 -7.88 -2.75 -6.69
CA HIS A 34 -9.18 -2.09 -6.86
C HIS A 34 -9.04 -0.71 -7.54
N SER A 35 -7.94 0.01 -7.28
CA SER A 35 -7.68 1.31 -7.91
C SER A 35 -7.48 1.25 -9.43
N THR A 36 -7.08 0.09 -9.98
CA THR A 36 -6.74 -0.05 -11.41
C THR A 36 -7.87 0.40 -12.32
N VAL A 37 -9.11 0.06 -11.98
CA VAL A 37 -10.31 0.38 -12.77
C VAL A 37 -10.59 1.89 -12.79
N TYR A 38 -10.21 2.61 -11.73
CA TYR A 38 -10.53 4.03 -11.56
C TYR A 38 -9.36 4.97 -11.92
N CYS A 39 -8.12 4.50 -11.73
CA CYS A 39 -6.91 5.32 -11.83
C CYS A 39 -5.97 4.87 -12.95
N GLY A 40 -6.25 3.73 -13.58
CA GLY A 40 -5.46 3.15 -14.65
C GLY A 40 -4.17 2.46 -14.17
N ALA A 41 -3.62 1.61 -15.04
CA ALA A 41 -2.43 0.81 -14.76
C ALA A 41 -1.21 1.61 -14.28
N PRO A 42 -0.87 2.80 -14.82
CA PRO A 42 0.33 3.53 -14.40
C PRO A 42 0.31 3.93 -12.92
N ALA A 43 -0.78 4.52 -12.45
CA ALA A 43 -0.92 4.95 -11.05
C ALA A 43 -0.93 3.75 -10.10
N THR A 44 -1.61 2.67 -10.50
CA THR A 44 -1.65 1.44 -9.70
C THR A 44 -0.28 0.74 -9.63
N GLN A 45 0.49 0.70 -10.71
CA GLN A 45 1.83 0.10 -10.69
C GLN A 45 2.78 0.84 -9.76
N GLU A 46 2.73 2.18 -9.73
CA GLU A 46 3.50 2.99 -8.80
C GLU A 46 3.09 2.70 -7.34
N ALA A 47 1.78 2.62 -7.08
CA ALA A 47 1.26 2.25 -5.77
C ALA A 47 1.72 0.85 -5.32
N PHE A 48 1.72 -0.14 -6.23
CA PHE A 48 2.23 -1.48 -5.95
C PHE A 48 3.72 -1.49 -5.62
N ARG A 49 4.54 -0.73 -6.36
CA ARG A 49 5.99 -0.61 -6.07
C ARG A 49 6.23 -0.03 -4.68
N ALA A 50 5.52 1.04 -4.34
CA ALA A 50 5.62 1.67 -3.03
C ALA A 50 5.16 0.75 -1.90
N ALA A 51 4.03 0.05 -2.06
CA ALA A 51 3.54 -0.90 -1.07
C ALA A 51 4.50 -2.08 -0.89
N ARG A 52 5.02 -2.65 -1.99
CA ARG A 52 5.94 -3.79 -1.97
C ARG A 52 7.19 -3.53 -1.14
N GLU A 53 7.79 -2.35 -1.27
CA GLU A 53 8.95 -1.96 -0.46
C GLU A 53 8.70 -2.07 1.04
N ILE A 54 7.49 -1.72 1.50
CA ILE A 54 7.14 -1.83 2.92
C ILE A 54 6.79 -3.27 3.29
N LEU A 55 6.06 -3.98 2.43
CA LEU A 55 5.64 -5.36 2.68
C LEU A 55 6.83 -6.33 2.75
N ASP A 56 7.85 -6.13 1.92
CA ASP A 56 9.07 -6.95 1.87
C ASP A 56 9.93 -6.74 3.13
N ASN A 57 9.93 -5.52 3.68
CA ASN A 57 10.68 -5.16 4.89
C ASN A 57 9.85 -5.23 6.19
N TRP A 58 8.63 -5.78 6.14
CA TRP A 58 7.77 -5.87 7.31
C TRP A 58 8.05 -7.15 8.11
N GLU A 59 8.67 -6.97 9.29
CA GLU A 59 9.06 -8.05 10.22
C GLU A 59 7.96 -8.41 11.24
N GLY A 60 6.79 -7.77 11.20
CA GLY A 60 5.68 -8.09 12.10
C GLY A 60 5.97 -7.76 13.57
N LYS A 61 6.03 -6.46 13.91
CA LYS A 61 6.09 -6.07 15.33
C LYS A 61 4.67 -6.02 15.91
N PRO A 62 4.43 -6.62 17.09
CA PRO A 62 3.14 -6.57 17.74
C PRO A 62 2.80 -5.13 18.13
N VAL A 63 1.52 -4.80 18.03
CA VAL A 63 0.92 -3.57 18.51
C VAL A 63 1.00 -3.60 20.05
N PRO A 64 1.50 -2.54 20.73
CA PRO A 64 1.42 -2.46 22.18
C PRO A 64 -0.02 -2.43 22.68
#